data_AF-W7LB98-F1
#
_entry.id   AF-W7LB98-F1
#
_cell.length_a   1.000
_cell.length_b   1.000
_cell.length_c   1.000
_cell.angle_alpha   90.00
_cell.angle_beta   90.00
_cell.angle_gamma   90.00
#
_symmetry.space_group_name_H-M   'P 1'
#
loop_
_entity.id
_entity.type
_entity.pdbx_description
1 polymer ?
#
loop_
_entity_poly.entity_id
_entity_poly.type
_entity_poly.pdbx_seq_one_letter_code
_entity_poly.pdbx_strand_id
1 'polypeptide(L)'
;MTNKILKISGLGLASLGIVFSAGGVSADAHNMGVKMQNSAQVKAESNFEKNLAKIDKKVNAIIVKIKGIRASLEEPPLSAEEVERYKEYKEEIDDLLNRLNATEKHLEAITKNTDKPNVSSEEIEGLLNEVRLNALEIKETIEFHFAETMSSSGDVPDKLEEAENPAFEIGSQAIIEADHMPGMKGALATIAGAYETTAYSVTYYPTTGEEPVKDHKWVIHEEIENAGEESLKPGTEVTLIADHMEGMDGAKAVIESAAETNVYMLDFTTTTGEKVDNHKWIIESELAPIE
;
A
#
# COMPACT_ATOMS: atom_id res chain seq x y z
N MET A 1 -7.61 -20.36 26.11
CA MET A 1 -7.24 -21.55 25.32
C MET A 1 -5.85 -21.33 24.79
N THR A 2 -4.91 -22.21 25.11
CA THR A 2 -3.48 -22.10 24.85
C THR A 2 -3.15 -22.64 23.45
N ASN A 3 -2.73 -21.77 22.52
CA ASN A 3 -2.19 -22.20 21.23
C ASN A 3 -0.68 -22.44 21.35
N LYS A 4 -0.28 -23.70 21.15
CA LYS A 4 1.11 -24.13 21.06
C LYS A 4 1.66 -23.88 19.65
N ILE A 5 2.81 -23.21 19.62
CA ILE A 5 3.68 -22.99 18.46
C ILE A 5 4.31 -24.33 18.04
N LEU A 6 4.18 -24.70 16.76
CA LEU A 6 4.87 -25.84 16.17
C LEU A 6 6.00 -25.34 15.26
N LYS A 7 7.25 -25.53 15.69
CA LYS A 7 8.46 -25.32 14.88
C LYS A 7 8.62 -26.51 13.93
N ILE A 8 8.76 -26.26 12.63
CA ILE A 8 9.16 -27.29 11.66
C ILE A 8 10.66 -27.17 11.41
N SER A 9 11.36 -28.23 11.82
CA SER A 9 12.78 -28.49 11.64
C SER A 9 13.11 -28.85 10.19
N GLY A 10 14.29 -28.43 9.74
CA GLY A 10 14.84 -28.71 8.41
C GLY A 10 15.02 -30.21 8.10
N LEU A 11 14.94 -30.50 6.81
CA LEU A 11 15.28 -31.80 6.22
C LEU A 11 16.42 -31.61 5.23
N GLY A 12 17.42 -32.47 5.37
CA GLY A 12 18.73 -32.37 4.75
C GLY A 12 18.80 -32.89 3.31
N LEU A 13 19.83 -32.40 2.63
CA LEU A 13 20.27 -32.85 1.32
C LEU A 13 20.71 -34.32 1.35
N ALA A 14 20.00 -35.17 0.60
CA ALA A 14 20.49 -36.50 0.24
C ALA A 14 21.21 -36.43 -1.12
N SER A 15 22.52 -36.69 -1.09
CA SER A 15 23.40 -36.84 -2.24
C SER A 15 23.07 -38.10 -3.04
N LEU A 16 22.73 -37.99 -4.33
CA LEU A 16 22.70 -39.13 -5.24
C LEU A 16 24.10 -39.33 -5.86
N GLY A 17 24.72 -40.46 -5.51
CA GLY A 17 25.96 -40.95 -6.10
C GLY A 17 25.73 -41.53 -7.51
N ILE A 18 26.62 -41.17 -8.43
CA ILE A 18 26.69 -41.71 -9.79
C ILE A 18 27.50 -43.02 -9.75
N VAL A 19 26.92 -44.13 -10.21
CA VAL A 19 27.65 -45.38 -10.47
C VAL A 19 27.83 -45.53 -11.98
N PHE A 20 29.08 -45.53 -12.45
CA PHE A 20 29.44 -45.92 -13.82
C PHE A 20 29.67 -47.44 -13.87
N SER A 21 28.95 -48.13 -14.75
CA SER A 21 29.25 -49.50 -15.18
C SER A 21 29.68 -49.45 -16.65
N ALA A 22 30.91 -49.88 -16.91
CA ALA A 22 31.46 -50.03 -18.25
C ALA A 22 31.22 -51.46 -18.76
N GLY A 23 30.82 -51.60 -20.03
CA GLY A 23 30.90 -52.88 -20.73
C GLY A 23 30.13 -52.95 -22.04
N GLY A 24 30.86 -53.20 -23.13
CA GLY A 24 30.36 -53.91 -24.31
C GLY A 24 30.18 -53.08 -25.58
N VAL A 25 31.16 -53.16 -26.47
CA VAL A 25 31.02 -52.73 -27.87
C VAL A 25 30.52 -53.92 -28.70
N SER A 26 29.40 -53.76 -29.40
CA SER A 26 29.11 -54.51 -30.63
C SER A 26 28.53 -53.54 -31.65
N ALA A 27 29.15 -53.50 -32.83
CA ALA A 27 28.80 -52.63 -33.93
C ALA A 27 27.58 -53.18 -34.67
N ASP A 28 26.52 -52.36 -34.78
CA ASP A 28 25.52 -52.48 -35.83
C ASP A 28 25.10 -51.07 -36.26
N ALA A 29 25.33 -50.79 -37.54
CA ALA A 29 25.13 -49.49 -38.19
C ALA A 29 23.65 -49.17 -38.50
N HIS A 30 22.72 -49.62 -37.66
CA HIS A 30 21.29 -49.33 -37.78
C HIS A 30 20.75 -48.42 -36.65
N ASN A 31 21.61 -47.90 -35.77
CA ASN A 31 21.18 -47.23 -34.54
C ASN A 31 21.60 -45.74 -34.41
N MET A 32 21.92 -45.06 -35.53
CA MET A 32 22.22 -43.61 -35.49
C MET A 32 20.96 -42.76 -35.27
N GLY A 33 19.81 -43.18 -35.81
CA GLY A 33 18.53 -42.46 -35.66
C GLY A 33 18.03 -42.43 -34.22
N VAL A 34 18.04 -43.57 -33.53
CA VAL A 34 17.58 -43.68 -32.12
C VAL A 34 18.55 -43.00 -31.16
N LYS A 35 19.87 -43.07 -31.42
CA LYS A 35 20.89 -42.43 -30.57
C LYS A 35 20.86 -40.89 -30.71
N MET A 36 20.58 -40.36 -31.90
CA MET A 36 20.35 -38.92 -32.11
C MET A 36 19.01 -38.46 -31.50
N GLN A 37 17.94 -39.24 -31.63
CA GLN A 37 16.64 -38.93 -31.01
C GLN A 37 16.73 -38.86 -29.48
N ASN A 38 17.40 -39.83 -28.83
CA ASN A 38 17.66 -39.77 -27.39
C ASN A 38 18.50 -38.55 -26.97
N SER A 39 19.51 -38.17 -27.76
CA SER A 39 20.34 -37.00 -27.43
C SER A 39 19.60 -35.66 -27.59
N ALA A 40 18.69 -35.56 -28.56
CA ALA A 40 17.87 -34.37 -28.78
C ALA A 40 16.80 -34.22 -27.69
N GLN A 41 16.17 -35.34 -27.30
CA GLN A 41 15.20 -35.38 -26.20
C GLN A 41 15.84 -34.99 -24.86
N VAL A 42 16.98 -35.59 -24.50
CA VAL A 42 17.72 -35.25 -23.26
C VAL A 42 18.15 -33.78 -23.24
N LYS A 43 18.55 -33.22 -24.39
CA LYS A 43 18.92 -31.80 -24.49
C LYS A 43 17.70 -30.88 -24.36
N ALA A 44 16.54 -31.28 -24.88
CA ALA A 44 15.29 -30.53 -24.74
C ALA A 44 14.80 -30.52 -23.29
N GLU A 45 14.81 -31.68 -22.62
CA GLU A 45 14.48 -31.82 -21.19
C GLU A 45 15.42 -30.96 -20.31
N SER A 46 16.75 -31.02 -20.56
CA SER A 46 17.72 -30.18 -19.83
C SER A 46 17.51 -28.67 -20.06
N ASN A 47 17.08 -28.26 -21.25
CA ASN A 47 16.80 -26.85 -21.53
C ASN A 47 15.49 -26.39 -20.87
N PHE A 48 14.48 -27.26 -20.82
CA PHE A 48 13.22 -27.01 -20.14
C PHE A 48 13.44 -26.82 -18.64
N GLU A 49 14.18 -27.71 -17.98
CA GLU A 49 14.54 -27.58 -16.55
C GLU A 49 15.31 -26.28 -16.26
N LYS A 50 16.28 -25.91 -17.12
CA LYS A 50 17.00 -24.64 -16.98
C LYS A 50 16.10 -23.42 -17.12
N ASN A 51 15.07 -23.49 -17.96
CA ASN A 51 14.12 -22.39 -18.11
C ASN A 51 13.18 -22.31 -16.90
N LEU A 52 12.70 -23.44 -16.38
CA LEU A 52 11.94 -23.49 -15.12
C LEU A 52 12.75 -22.91 -13.95
N ALA A 53 14.01 -23.31 -13.79
CA ALA A 53 14.87 -22.77 -12.73
C ALA A 53 15.07 -21.24 -12.83
N LYS A 54 15.08 -20.69 -14.04
CA LYS A 54 15.12 -19.22 -14.23
C LYS A 54 13.81 -18.55 -13.84
N ILE A 55 12.67 -19.18 -14.13
CA ILE A 55 11.34 -18.69 -13.76
C ILE A 55 11.19 -18.73 -12.24
N ASP A 56 11.48 -19.87 -11.61
CA ASP A 56 11.48 -20.03 -10.16
C ASP A 56 12.33 -18.96 -9.46
N LYS A 57 13.55 -18.72 -9.94
CA LYS A 57 14.40 -17.64 -9.41
C LYS A 57 13.75 -16.25 -9.51
N LYS A 58 13.02 -15.96 -10.59
CA LYS A 58 12.30 -14.68 -10.76
C LYS A 58 11.13 -14.58 -9.77
N VAL A 59 10.35 -15.64 -9.63
CA VAL A 59 9.23 -15.69 -8.67
C VAL A 59 9.74 -15.52 -7.24
N ASN A 60 10.81 -16.22 -6.86
CA ASN A 60 11.44 -16.09 -5.55
C ASN A 60 11.97 -14.68 -5.27
N ALA A 61 12.52 -13.99 -6.28
CA ALA A 61 12.93 -12.60 -6.12
C ALA A 61 11.73 -11.65 -5.86
N ILE A 62 10.58 -11.91 -6.49
CA ILE A 62 9.34 -11.15 -6.24
C ILE A 62 8.80 -11.46 -4.84
N ILE A 63 8.78 -12.73 -4.43
CA ILE A 63 8.38 -13.16 -3.08
C ILE A 63 9.13 -12.38 -2.00
N VAL A 64 10.45 -12.28 -2.13
CA VAL A 64 11.29 -11.60 -1.13
C VAL A 64 10.92 -10.13 -1.01
N LYS A 65 10.65 -9.45 -2.14
CA LYS A 65 10.24 -8.04 -2.13
C LYS A 65 8.86 -7.84 -1.51
N ILE A 66 7.87 -8.64 -1.92
CA ILE A 66 6.50 -8.59 -1.37
C ILE A 66 6.52 -8.85 0.14
N LYS A 67 7.31 -9.82 0.61
CA LYS A 67 7.49 -10.07 2.05
C LYS A 67 8.16 -8.91 2.78
N GLY A 68 9.14 -8.26 2.15
CA GLY A 68 9.80 -7.08 2.70
C GLY A 68 8.84 -5.91 2.90
N ILE A 69 8.01 -5.63 1.89
CA ILE A 69 6.97 -4.59 1.98
C ILE A 69 5.99 -4.93 3.10
N ARG A 70 5.43 -6.15 3.13
CA ARG A 70 4.50 -6.58 4.19
C ARG A 70 5.08 -6.42 5.59
N ALA A 71 6.36 -6.77 5.76
CA ALA A 71 7.03 -6.69 7.06
C ALA A 71 7.40 -5.26 7.49
N SER A 72 7.26 -4.28 6.58
CA SER A 72 7.54 -2.87 6.83
C SER A 72 6.26 -2.03 6.98
N LEU A 73 5.08 -2.69 6.97
CA LEU A 73 3.83 -2.01 7.26
C LEU A 73 3.64 -1.95 8.79
N GLU A 74 3.46 -0.72 9.29
CA GLU A 74 3.00 -0.36 10.62
C GLU A 74 1.48 -0.15 10.64
N GLU A 75 0.90 -0.22 11.84
CA GLU A 75 -0.53 -0.03 12.12
C GLU A 75 -0.89 1.46 12.19
N PRO A 76 -2.11 1.87 11.81
CA PRO A 76 -2.54 3.27 11.88
C PRO A 76 -2.74 3.77 13.33
N PRO A 77 -2.77 5.11 13.56
CA PRO A 77 -2.61 6.16 12.56
C PRO A 77 -1.16 6.27 12.08
N LEU A 78 -0.98 6.48 10.78
CA LEU A 78 0.34 6.58 10.17
C LEU A 78 0.97 7.96 10.39
N SER A 79 2.30 7.99 10.39
CA SER A 79 3.07 9.23 10.24
C SER A 79 3.04 9.75 8.81
N ALA A 80 3.43 11.01 8.60
CA ALA A 80 3.49 11.58 7.25
C ALA A 80 4.57 10.89 6.39
N GLU A 81 5.70 10.48 6.98
CA GLU A 81 6.73 9.73 6.26
C GLU A 81 6.21 8.35 5.81
N GLU A 82 5.45 7.67 6.67
CA GLU A 82 4.86 6.39 6.36
C GLU A 82 3.82 6.47 5.24
N VAL A 83 3.00 7.53 5.24
CA VAL A 83 2.05 7.79 4.15
C VAL A 83 2.78 7.90 2.81
N GLU A 84 3.88 8.67 2.73
CA GLU A 84 4.67 8.78 1.51
C GLU A 84 5.33 7.44 1.11
N ARG A 85 5.91 6.73 2.08
CA ARG A 85 6.51 5.41 1.86
C ARG A 85 5.49 4.41 1.31
N TYR A 86 4.26 4.45 1.79
CA TYR A 86 3.21 3.54 1.35
C TYR A 86 2.72 3.86 -0.06
N LYS A 87 2.72 5.13 -0.48
CA LYS A 87 2.49 5.49 -1.88
C LYS A 87 3.52 4.84 -2.79
N GLU A 88 4.80 4.90 -2.42
CA GLU A 88 5.88 4.23 -3.16
C GLU A 88 5.72 2.71 -3.18
N TYR A 89 5.33 2.10 -2.06
CA TYR A 89 5.05 0.66 -2.00
C TYR A 89 3.93 0.22 -2.93
N LYS A 90 2.85 1.01 -3.07
CA LYS A 90 1.78 0.70 -4.04
C LYS A 90 2.29 0.67 -5.48
N GLU A 91 3.12 1.64 -5.86
CA GLU A 91 3.75 1.67 -7.18
C GLU A 91 4.70 0.48 -7.38
N GLU A 92 5.50 0.13 -6.37
CA GLU A 92 6.38 -1.05 -6.43
C GLU A 92 5.57 -2.35 -6.56
N ILE A 93 4.47 -2.49 -5.83
CA ILE A 93 3.57 -3.65 -5.94
C ILE A 93 3.00 -3.76 -7.35
N ASP A 94 2.59 -2.66 -7.98
CA ASP A 94 2.08 -2.67 -9.35
C ASP A 94 3.16 -3.09 -10.38
N ASP A 95 4.42 -2.65 -10.23
CA ASP A 95 5.55 -3.17 -11.03
C ASP A 95 5.75 -4.69 -10.80
N LEU A 96 5.70 -5.13 -9.55
CA LEU A 96 5.90 -6.53 -9.19
C LEU A 96 4.79 -7.42 -9.76
N LEU A 97 3.53 -6.99 -9.71
CA LEU A 97 2.40 -7.68 -10.33
C LEU A 97 2.56 -7.77 -11.85
N ASN A 98 3.01 -6.70 -12.50
CA ASN A 98 3.29 -6.72 -13.94
C ASN A 98 4.40 -7.71 -14.30
N ARG A 99 5.47 -7.77 -13.50
CA ARG A 99 6.57 -8.73 -13.67
C ARG A 99 6.13 -10.16 -13.38
N LEU A 100 5.23 -10.35 -12.43
CA LEU A 100 4.62 -11.65 -12.12
C LEU A 100 3.82 -12.16 -13.32
N ASN A 101 2.97 -11.30 -13.91
CA ASN A 101 2.19 -11.62 -15.11
C ASN A 101 3.09 -11.95 -16.32
N ALA A 102 4.20 -11.22 -16.50
CA ALA A 102 5.17 -11.56 -17.55
C ALA A 102 5.87 -12.90 -17.29
N THR A 103 6.09 -13.25 -16.03
CA THR A 103 6.72 -14.52 -15.61
C THR A 103 5.76 -15.69 -15.82
N GLU A 104 4.48 -15.53 -15.51
CA GLU A 104 3.41 -16.49 -15.79
C GLU A 104 3.26 -16.76 -17.29
N LYS A 105 3.19 -15.72 -18.13
CA LYS A 105 3.17 -15.88 -19.61
C LYS A 105 4.39 -16.64 -20.13
N HIS A 106 5.56 -16.44 -19.52
CA HIS A 106 6.76 -17.18 -19.89
C HIS A 106 6.67 -18.65 -19.46
N LEU A 107 6.10 -18.94 -18.29
CA LEU A 107 5.83 -20.30 -17.84
C LEU A 107 4.87 -21.01 -18.80
N GLU A 108 3.74 -20.39 -19.13
CA GLU A 108 2.76 -20.91 -20.10
C GLU A 108 3.41 -21.21 -21.46
N ALA A 109 4.25 -20.31 -21.95
CA ALA A 109 4.90 -20.48 -23.25
C ALA A 109 5.83 -21.71 -23.30
N ILE A 110 6.51 -22.03 -22.19
CA ILE A 110 7.42 -23.19 -22.13
C ILE A 110 6.69 -24.50 -21.83
N THR A 111 5.52 -24.47 -21.18
CA THR A 111 4.71 -25.66 -20.85
C THR A 111 3.68 -26.00 -21.92
N LYS A 112 3.36 -25.09 -22.85
CA LYS A 112 2.34 -25.29 -23.90
C LYS A 112 2.52 -26.55 -24.77
N ASN A 113 3.76 -27.01 -24.97
CA ASN A 113 4.08 -28.15 -25.84
C ASN A 113 4.45 -29.43 -25.07
N THR A 114 4.23 -29.48 -23.75
CA THR A 114 4.48 -30.70 -22.97
C THR A 114 3.20 -31.53 -22.88
N ASP A 115 3.23 -32.77 -23.39
CA ASP A 115 2.09 -33.71 -23.41
C ASP A 115 1.59 -34.14 -22.01
N LYS A 116 2.32 -33.78 -20.94
CA LYS A 116 1.96 -34.03 -19.55
C LYS A 116 2.34 -32.84 -18.66
N PRO A 117 1.53 -32.53 -17.64
CA PRO A 117 1.90 -31.57 -16.62
C PRO A 117 3.22 -31.97 -15.95
N ASN A 118 4.12 -31.00 -15.77
CA ASN A 118 5.33 -31.21 -14.98
C ASN A 118 5.06 -30.72 -13.56
N VAL A 119 5.34 -31.55 -12.55
CA VAL A 119 5.14 -31.21 -11.13
C VAL A 119 5.80 -29.87 -10.78
N SER A 120 7.01 -29.62 -11.27
CA SER A 120 7.70 -28.36 -11.01
C SER A 120 7.06 -27.15 -11.68
N SER A 121 6.35 -27.32 -12.80
CA SER A 121 5.57 -26.21 -13.39
C SER A 121 4.29 -25.93 -12.60
N GLU A 122 3.61 -26.96 -12.10
CA GLU A 122 2.41 -26.80 -11.26
C GLU A 122 2.76 -26.13 -9.92
N GLU A 123 3.90 -26.49 -9.31
CA GLU A 123 4.42 -25.85 -8.11
C GLU A 123 4.70 -24.35 -8.33
N ILE A 124 5.34 -23.99 -9.45
CA ILE A 124 5.60 -22.58 -9.79
C ILE A 124 4.28 -21.83 -10.05
N GLU A 125 3.31 -22.44 -10.73
CA GLU A 125 1.98 -21.85 -10.96
C GLU A 125 1.24 -21.59 -9.64
N GLY A 126 1.30 -22.53 -8.70
CA GLY A 126 0.79 -22.35 -7.35
C GLY A 126 1.44 -21.16 -6.63
N LEU A 127 2.78 -21.08 -6.68
CA LEU A 127 3.52 -19.96 -6.10
C LEU A 127 3.19 -18.62 -6.76
N LEU A 128 3.02 -18.57 -8.07
CA LEU A 128 2.62 -17.35 -8.79
C LEU A 128 1.27 -16.83 -8.27
N ASN A 129 0.30 -17.72 -8.12
CA ASN A 129 -1.03 -17.36 -7.61
C ASN A 129 -0.99 -16.91 -6.14
N GLU A 130 -0.25 -17.63 -5.28
CA GLU A 130 -0.08 -17.25 -3.88
C GLU A 130 0.55 -15.84 -3.75
N VAL A 131 1.60 -15.57 -4.51
CA VAL A 131 2.30 -14.27 -4.48
C VAL A 131 1.42 -13.15 -4.99
N ARG A 132 0.63 -13.41 -6.04
CA ARG A 132 -0.34 -12.45 -6.58
C ARG A 132 -1.37 -12.07 -5.53
N LEU A 133 -1.96 -13.06 -4.85
CA LEU A 133 -2.95 -12.82 -3.80
C LEU A 133 -2.34 -12.03 -2.63
N ASN A 134 -1.14 -12.41 -2.17
CA ASN A 134 -0.43 -11.68 -1.12
C ASN A 134 -0.14 -10.22 -1.52
N ALA A 135 0.26 -9.98 -2.76
CA ALA A 135 0.54 -8.63 -3.26
C ALA A 135 -0.73 -7.76 -3.31
N LEU A 136 -1.87 -8.33 -3.71
CA LEU A 136 -3.16 -7.65 -3.71
C LEU A 136 -3.67 -7.39 -2.28
N GLU A 137 -3.55 -8.37 -1.37
CA GLU A 137 -3.88 -8.22 0.06
C GLU A 137 -3.08 -7.06 0.68
N ILE A 138 -1.79 -6.95 0.38
CA ILE A 138 -0.96 -5.84 0.88
C ILE A 138 -1.43 -4.50 0.31
N LYS A 139 -1.83 -4.45 -0.96
CA LYS A 139 -2.35 -3.22 -1.57
C LYS A 139 -3.65 -2.78 -0.87
N GLU A 140 -4.59 -3.70 -0.67
CA GLU A 140 -5.82 -3.47 0.09
C GLU A 140 -5.51 -3.00 1.52
N THR A 141 -4.54 -3.65 2.20
CA THR A 141 -4.07 -3.24 3.53
C THR A 141 -3.59 -1.79 3.55
N ILE A 142 -2.82 -1.37 2.54
CA ILE A 142 -2.35 0.02 2.46
C ILE A 142 -3.52 1.00 2.27
N GLU A 143 -4.49 0.69 1.40
CA GLU A 143 -5.68 1.56 1.23
C GLU A 143 -6.46 1.68 2.54
N PHE A 144 -6.61 0.56 3.26
CA PHE A 144 -7.25 0.52 4.57
C PHE A 144 -6.49 1.38 5.59
N HIS A 145 -5.16 1.29 5.65
CA HIS A 145 -4.36 2.11 6.59
C HIS A 145 -4.47 3.61 6.28
N PHE A 146 -4.55 4.00 5.00
CA PHE A 146 -4.83 5.39 4.64
C PHE A 146 -6.20 5.83 5.15
N ALA A 147 -7.23 5.01 4.98
CA ALA A 147 -8.59 5.34 5.43
C ALA A 147 -8.70 5.45 6.95
N GLU A 148 -8.09 4.53 7.69
CA GLU A 148 -8.03 4.59 9.16
C GLU A 148 -7.26 5.82 9.64
N THR A 149 -6.16 6.19 8.97
CA THR A 149 -5.39 7.40 9.29
C THR A 149 -6.17 8.68 9.00
N MET A 150 -7.01 8.69 7.97
CA MET A 150 -7.88 9.84 7.68
C MET A 150 -9.07 9.95 8.63
N SER A 151 -9.43 8.87 9.32
CA SER A 151 -10.60 8.82 10.20
C SER A 151 -10.27 9.41 11.57
N SER A 152 -11.26 10.00 12.22
CA SER A 152 -11.11 10.52 13.58
C SER A 152 -12.24 10.07 14.51
N SER A 153 -12.07 10.29 15.80
CA SER A 153 -13.11 10.01 16.81
C SER A 153 -14.39 10.83 16.61
N GLY A 154 -14.32 11.93 15.84
CA GLY A 154 -15.38 12.92 15.73
C GLY A 154 -15.47 13.89 16.91
N ASP A 155 -14.51 13.85 17.85
CA ASP A 155 -14.46 14.81 18.96
C ASP A 155 -14.23 16.21 18.43
N VAL A 156 -15.01 17.18 18.88
CA VAL A 156 -14.91 18.56 18.41
C VAL A 156 -14.19 19.40 19.47
N PRO A 157 -13.21 20.25 19.10
CA PRO A 157 -12.56 21.14 20.05
C PRO A 157 -13.54 22.00 20.84
N ASP A 158 -13.24 22.22 22.12
CA ASP A 158 -14.06 23.08 22.97
C ASP A 158 -14.15 24.49 22.37
N LYS A 159 -15.36 25.06 22.41
CA LYS A 159 -15.69 26.42 21.93
C LYS A 159 -15.62 26.62 20.41
N LEU A 160 -15.42 25.56 19.62
CA LEU A 160 -15.62 25.66 18.17
C LEU A 160 -17.09 25.98 17.89
N GLU A 161 -17.35 27.10 17.22
CA GLU A 161 -18.70 27.57 16.93
C GLU A 161 -19.28 26.85 15.70
N GLU A 162 -20.53 26.38 15.79
CA GLU A 162 -21.25 25.84 14.63
C GLU A 162 -21.48 26.96 13.60
N ALA A 163 -21.31 26.65 12.31
CA ALA A 163 -21.53 27.62 11.25
C ALA A 163 -23.02 28.00 11.16
N GLU A 164 -23.34 29.30 11.14
CA GLU A 164 -24.74 29.74 11.09
C GLU A 164 -25.41 29.49 9.72
N ASN A 165 -24.65 29.64 8.63
CA ASN A 165 -25.16 29.51 7.26
C ASN A 165 -24.10 28.91 6.31
N PRO A 166 -23.73 27.63 6.52
CA PRO A 166 -22.76 26.95 5.66
C PRO A 166 -23.33 26.70 4.26
N ALA A 167 -22.48 26.72 3.22
CA ALA A 167 -22.91 26.33 1.88
C ALA A 167 -23.36 24.87 1.79
N PHE A 168 -22.82 24.02 2.66
CA PHE A 168 -23.18 22.60 2.79
C PHE A 168 -23.70 22.33 4.21
N GLU A 169 -25.00 22.04 4.35
CA GLU A 169 -25.62 21.76 5.64
C GLU A 169 -25.21 20.37 6.17
N ILE A 170 -25.22 20.19 7.50
CA ILE A 170 -24.99 18.88 8.12
C ILE A 170 -26.00 17.85 7.58
N GLY A 171 -25.51 16.67 7.21
CA GLY A 171 -26.28 15.59 6.58
C GLY A 171 -26.52 15.77 5.09
N SER A 172 -26.15 16.92 4.50
CA SER A 172 -26.10 17.07 3.05
C SER A 172 -24.87 16.35 2.49
N GLN A 173 -24.84 16.20 1.17
CA GLN A 173 -23.74 15.55 0.46
C GLN A 173 -23.00 16.54 -0.44
N ALA A 174 -21.69 16.32 -0.60
CA ALA A 174 -20.80 17.13 -1.43
C ALA A 174 -19.74 16.24 -2.10
N ILE A 175 -19.10 16.76 -3.16
CA ILE A 175 -17.94 16.13 -3.79
C ILE A 175 -16.68 16.78 -3.23
N ILE A 176 -15.75 15.97 -2.73
CA ILE A 176 -14.45 16.46 -2.25
C ILE A 176 -13.57 16.84 -3.44
N GLU A 177 -13.11 18.08 -3.51
CA GLU A 177 -12.14 18.52 -4.54
C GLU A 177 -10.70 18.54 -4.02
N ALA A 178 -10.52 18.53 -2.69
CA ALA A 178 -9.24 18.39 -2.03
C ALA A 178 -8.54 17.05 -2.33
N ASP A 179 -7.21 17.10 -2.33
CA ASP A 179 -6.32 15.94 -2.53
C ASP A 179 -5.27 15.88 -1.42
N HIS A 180 -5.71 16.09 -0.17
CA HIS A 180 -4.83 16.12 0.99
C HIS A 180 -4.21 14.74 1.26
N MET A 181 -5.01 13.68 1.08
CA MET A 181 -4.62 12.27 1.21
C MET A 181 -5.17 11.43 0.04
N PRO A 182 -4.49 10.31 -0.31
CA PRO A 182 -4.93 9.44 -1.39
C PRO A 182 -6.38 8.98 -1.27
N GLY A 183 -7.13 9.09 -2.37
CA GLY A 183 -8.49 8.60 -2.46
C GLY A 183 -9.57 9.59 -2.00
N MET A 184 -9.20 10.81 -1.60
CA MET A 184 -10.17 11.87 -1.26
C MET A 184 -10.79 12.52 -2.49
N LYS A 185 -9.97 12.96 -3.44
CA LYS A 185 -10.42 13.77 -4.57
C LYS A 185 -11.47 13.04 -5.42
N GLY A 186 -12.63 13.67 -5.57
CA GLY A 186 -13.78 13.13 -6.31
C GLY A 186 -14.66 12.18 -5.50
N ALA A 187 -14.33 11.90 -4.23
CA ALA A 187 -15.18 11.12 -3.36
C ALA A 187 -16.48 11.88 -3.03
N LEU A 188 -17.58 11.13 -2.97
CA LEU A 188 -18.86 11.62 -2.46
C LEU A 188 -18.83 11.55 -0.93
N ALA A 189 -18.97 12.71 -0.28
CA ALA A 189 -18.95 12.86 1.16
C ALA A 189 -20.31 13.26 1.71
N THR A 190 -20.55 12.92 2.98
CA THR A 190 -21.66 13.45 3.79
C THR A 190 -21.07 14.41 4.82
N ILE A 191 -21.68 15.59 4.97
CA ILE A 191 -21.26 16.55 5.98
C ILE A 191 -21.65 16.04 7.36
N ALA A 192 -20.65 15.71 8.19
CA ALA A 192 -20.84 15.27 9.58
C ALA A 192 -20.87 16.44 10.56
N GLY A 193 -20.16 17.53 10.25
CA GLY A 193 -20.15 18.77 11.02
C GLY A 193 -19.76 19.98 10.16
N ALA A 194 -20.23 21.16 10.55
CA ALA A 194 -19.95 22.42 9.87
C ALA A 194 -19.74 23.53 10.91
N TYR A 195 -18.58 24.19 10.86
CA TYR A 195 -18.12 25.11 11.88
C TYR A 195 -17.51 26.36 11.26
N GLU A 196 -17.62 27.50 11.94
CA GLU A 196 -17.00 28.76 11.52
C GLU A 196 -15.76 29.00 12.38
N THR A 197 -14.59 29.12 11.74
CA THR A 197 -13.31 29.36 12.43
C THR A 197 -12.26 29.89 11.45
N THR A 198 -11.04 30.11 11.92
CA THR A 198 -9.87 30.25 11.04
C THR A 198 -9.21 28.89 10.83
N ALA A 199 -9.17 28.42 9.58
CA ALA A 199 -8.35 27.30 9.14
C ALA A 199 -6.93 27.75 8.81
N TYR A 200 -5.94 26.98 9.23
CA TYR A 200 -4.53 27.24 8.96
C TYR A 200 -3.90 26.10 8.18
N SER A 201 -3.11 26.46 7.17
CA SER A 201 -2.10 25.54 6.67
C SER A 201 -0.80 25.76 7.42
N VAL A 202 -0.12 24.68 7.77
CA VAL A 202 1.06 24.71 8.63
C VAL A 202 2.20 23.88 8.06
N THR A 203 3.43 24.34 8.30
CA THR A 203 4.59 23.46 8.30
C THR A 203 4.85 23.02 9.74
N TYR A 204 4.72 21.73 10.07
CA TYR A 204 4.96 21.23 11.41
C TYR A 204 6.14 20.26 11.49
N TYR A 205 6.73 20.18 12.67
CA TYR A 205 7.89 19.35 12.98
C TYR A 205 7.42 18.19 13.88
N PRO A 206 7.22 16.98 13.32
CA PRO A 206 6.65 15.85 14.05
C PRO A 206 7.41 15.54 15.35
N THR A 207 6.68 15.23 16.41
CA THR A 207 7.29 14.86 17.70
C THR A 207 8.02 13.50 17.67
N THR A 208 7.76 12.70 16.63
CA THR A 208 8.45 11.44 16.31
C THR A 208 9.89 11.64 15.80
N GLY A 209 10.25 12.86 15.39
CA GLY A 209 11.60 13.20 14.92
C GLY A 209 11.82 13.00 13.41
N GLU A 210 10.74 12.80 12.65
CA GLU A 210 10.74 12.74 11.19
C GLU A 210 10.98 14.11 10.53
N GLU A 211 11.10 14.12 9.21
CA GLU A 211 11.21 15.35 8.43
C GLU A 211 9.97 16.25 8.57
N PRO A 212 10.11 17.59 8.47
CA PRO A 212 8.98 18.50 8.60
C PRO A 212 7.92 18.27 7.52
N VAL A 213 6.66 18.21 7.95
CA VAL A 213 5.50 18.13 7.05
C VAL A 213 5.13 19.54 6.64
N LYS A 214 5.20 19.83 5.34
CA LYS A 214 5.04 21.19 4.79
C LYS A 214 3.64 21.39 4.24
N ASP A 215 3.09 22.59 4.41
CA ASP A 215 1.78 22.99 3.87
C ASP A 215 0.66 21.98 4.23
N HIS A 216 0.72 21.38 5.43
CA HIS A 216 -0.31 20.49 5.93
C HIS A 216 -1.63 21.26 6.04
N LYS A 217 -2.72 20.63 5.58
CA LYS A 217 -4.07 21.21 5.54
C LYS A 217 -5.04 20.20 6.17
N TRP A 218 -5.88 20.59 7.12
CA TRP A 218 -5.91 21.88 7.84
C TRP A 218 -5.88 21.61 9.33
N VAL A 219 -5.33 22.55 10.10
CA VAL A 219 -5.60 22.67 11.54
C VAL A 219 -6.43 23.92 11.78
N ILE A 220 -7.28 23.93 12.80
CA ILE A 220 -8.13 25.10 13.12
C ILE A 220 -7.59 25.89 14.32
N HIS A 221 -8.14 27.08 14.56
CA HIS A 221 -7.66 27.98 15.62
C HIS A 221 -7.73 27.34 17.02
N GLU A 222 -8.78 26.58 17.26
CA GLU A 222 -9.05 25.85 18.50
C GLU A 222 -8.08 24.68 18.74
N GLU A 223 -7.37 24.25 17.70
CA GLU A 223 -6.37 23.18 17.76
C GLU A 223 -4.94 23.72 17.94
N ILE A 224 -4.80 25.01 18.27
CA ILE A 224 -3.51 25.66 18.53
C ILE A 224 -3.43 26.02 20.01
N GLU A 225 -2.33 25.62 20.65
CA GLU A 225 -2.11 25.85 22.07
C GLU A 225 -2.04 27.36 22.38
N ASN A 226 -2.92 27.84 23.26
CA ASN A 226 -2.97 29.25 23.72
C ASN A 226 -3.08 30.28 22.58
N ALA A 227 -3.82 29.99 21.51
CA ALA A 227 -3.92 30.85 20.33
C ALA A 227 -4.50 32.26 20.62
N GLY A 228 -5.29 32.40 21.69
CA GLY A 228 -6.02 33.64 21.99
C GLY A 228 -7.33 33.71 21.22
N GLU A 229 -7.78 34.93 20.92
CA GLU A 229 -9.02 35.18 20.16
C GLU A 229 -8.73 35.76 18.77
N GLU A 230 -7.52 36.32 18.56
CA GLU A 230 -7.16 36.93 17.28
C GLU A 230 -6.55 35.89 16.34
N SER A 231 -6.95 35.93 15.07
CA SER A 231 -6.37 35.10 14.02
C SER A 231 -4.85 35.27 13.90
N LEU A 232 -4.15 34.16 13.71
CA LEU A 232 -2.69 34.09 13.65
C LEU A 232 -2.18 34.41 12.25
N LYS A 233 -1.06 35.14 12.17
CA LYS A 233 -0.50 35.57 10.87
C LYS A 233 0.48 34.53 10.31
N PRO A 234 0.62 34.45 8.97
CA PRO A 234 1.70 33.69 8.36
C PRO A 234 3.08 34.00 8.95
N GLY A 235 3.90 32.97 9.15
CA GLY A 235 5.20 33.01 9.81
C GLY A 235 5.14 32.95 11.35
N THR A 236 3.96 32.89 11.96
CA THR A 236 3.83 32.70 13.41
C THR A 236 4.21 31.27 13.79
N GLU A 237 5.07 31.13 14.80
CA GLU A 237 5.40 29.84 15.41
C GLU A 237 4.37 29.49 16.51
N VAL A 238 3.89 28.25 16.49
CA VAL A 238 2.85 27.74 17.39
C VAL A 238 3.16 26.33 17.91
N THR A 239 2.42 25.87 18.91
CA THR A 239 2.34 24.44 19.27
C THR A 239 0.97 23.93 18.85
N LEU A 240 0.91 22.78 18.18
CA LEU A 240 -0.33 22.11 17.82
C LEU A 240 -0.81 21.24 18.99
N ILE A 241 -2.13 21.17 19.19
CA ILE A 241 -2.81 20.17 20.02
C ILE A 241 -3.72 19.24 19.19
N ALA A 242 -3.76 19.44 17.87
CA ALA A 242 -4.35 18.48 16.93
C ALA A 242 -3.54 17.18 16.89
N ASP A 243 -4.23 16.07 16.71
CA ASP A 243 -3.68 14.71 16.64
C ASP A 243 -4.12 13.98 15.35
N HIS A 244 -4.30 14.72 14.25
CA HIS A 244 -4.83 14.17 12.99
C HIS A 244 -3.93 13.09 12.36
N MET A 245 -2.63 13.11 12.67
CA MET A 245 -1.65 12.11 12.24
C MET A 245 -0.66 11.85 13.38
N GLU A 246 0.04 10.71 13.32
CA GLU A 246 1.06 10.40 14.32
C GLU A 246 2.14 11.51 14.37
N GLY A 247 2.46 11.95 15.58
CA GLY A 247 3.48 12.97 15.82
C GLY A 247 3.01 14.43 15.68
N MET A 248 1.73 14.69 15.42
CA MET A 248 1.18 16.06 15.33
C MET A 248 0.94 16.70 16.70
N ASP A 249 0.40 15.95 17.68
CA ASP A 249 0.12 16.50 19.01
C ASP A 249 1.43 16.93 19.71
N GLY A 250 1.44 18.18 20.20
CA GLY A 250 2.60 18.83 20.79
C GLY A 250 3.66 19.27 19.77
N ALA A 251 3.46 19.07 18.47
CA ALA A 251 4.41 19.48 17.45
C ALA A 251 4.54 21.01 17.41
N LYS A 252 5.77 21.48 17.16
CA LYS A 252 5.98 22.89 16.77
C LYS A 252 5.56 23.05 15.32
N ALA A 253 4.95 24.18 15.00
CA ALA A 253 4.52 24.48 13.65
C ALA A 253 4.69 25.95 13.30
N VAL A 254 4.77 26.24 12.01
CA VAL A 254 4.77 27.58 11.43
C VAL A 254 3.52 27.72 10.59
N ILE A 255 2.76 28.79 10.83
CA ILE A 255 1.57 29.13 10.03
C ILE A 255 2.02 29.56 8.63
N GLU A 256 1.60 28.84 7.59
CA GLU A 256 1.88 29.18 6.19
C GLU A 256 0.79 30.09 5.61
N SER A 257 -0.48 29.78 5.89
CA SER A 257 -1.63 30.57 5.46
C SER A 257 -2.77 30.45 6.47
N ALA A 258 -3.62 31.47 6.51
CA ALA A 258 -4.82 31.53 7.33
C ALA A 258 -6.04 31.88 6.46
N ALA A 259 -7.16 31.21 6.70
CA ALA A 259 -8.43 31.47 6.03
C ALA A 259 -9.57 31.42 7.05
N GLU A 260 -10.25 32.54 7.25
CA GLU A 260 -11.51 32.62 8.01
C GLU A 260 -12.64 32.12 7.10
N THR A 261 -13.22 30.97 7.42
CA THR A 261 -14.15 30.25 6.55
C THR A 261 -14.93 29.18 7.30
N ASN A 262 -15.90 28.56 6.63
CA ASN A 262 -16.53 27.35 7.13
C ASN A 262 -15.60 26.15 6.94
N VAL A 263 -15.38 25.40 8.01
CA VAL A 263 -14.66 24.13 8.01
C VAL A 263 -15.65 22.98 8.23
N TYR A 264 -15.36 21.86 7.59
CA TYR A 264 -16.25 20.71 7.56
C TYR A 264 -15.54 19.47 8.08
N MET A 265 -16.31 18.68 8.83
CA MET A 265 -15.98 17.31 9.16
C MET A 265 -16.80 16.38 8.27
N LEU A 266 -16.18 15.36 7.67
CA LEU A 266 -16.79 14.57 6.61
C LEU A 266 -16.77 13.06 6.89
N ASP A 267 -17.88 12.40 6.57
CA ASP A 267 -17.90 10.95 6.37
C ASP A 267 -17.88 10.66 4.87
N PHE A 268 -16.99 9.79 4.41
CA PHE A 268 -16.93 9.43 2.98
C PHE A 268 -16.41 8.02 2.75
N THR A 269 -16.52 7.57 1.50
CA THR A 269 -15.82 6.38 1.03
C THR A 269 -14.78 6.85 0.03
N THR A 270 -13.52 6.46 0.22
CA THR A 270 -12.44 6.81 -0.70
C THR A 270 -12.78 6.37 -2.11
N THR A 271 -12.16 6.97 -3.12
CA THR A 271 -12.32 6.52 -4.52
C THR A 271 -11.81 5.09 -4.75
N THR A 272 -11.12 4.50 -3.77
CA THR A 272 -10.64 3.12 -3.77
C THR A 272 -11.54 2.16 -2.99
N GLY A 273 -12.56 2.67 -2.27
CA GLY A 273 -13.64 1.86 -1.66
C GLY A 273 -13.59 1.72 -0.14
N GLU A 274 -12.65 2.37 0.54
CA GLU A 274 -12.49 2.29 2.00
C GLU A 274 -13.30 3.38 2.70
N LYS A 275 -13.89 3.06 3.86
CA LYS A 275 -14.70 4.01 4.62
C LYS A 275 -13.81 4.92 5.46
N VAL A 276 -14.13 6.21 5.49
CA VAL A 276 -13.50 7.23 6.34
C VAL A 276 -14.59 7.92 7.14
N ASP A 277 -14.41 7.96 8.45
CA ASP A 277 -15.36 8.54 9.39
C ASP A 277 -14.79 9.80 10.04
N ASN A 278 -15.58 10.86 10.09
CA ASN A 278 -15.26 12.12 10.75
C ASN A 278 -13.91 12.73 10.33
N HIS A 279 -13.60 12.73 9.04
CA HIS A 279 -12.37 13.32 8.52
C HIS A 279 -12.30 14.82 8.80
N LYS A 280 -11.15 15.28 9.29
CA LYS A 280 -10.85 16.66 9.64
C LYS A 280 -9.62 17.15 8.86
N TRP A 281 -9.59 18.36 8.33
CA TRP A 281 -10.72 19.27 8.06
C TRP A 281 -10.72 19.60 6.58
N ILE A 282 -11.88 19.97 6.05
CA ILE A 282 -12.02 20.46 4.67
C ILE A 282 -12.64 21.85 4.73
N ILE A 283 -12.13 22.81 3.95
CA ILE A 283 -12.74 24.15 3.87
C ILE A 283 -13.82 24.22 2.79
N GLU A 284 -14.73 25.18 2.89
CA GLU A 284 -15.87 25.33 1.97
C GLU A 284 -15.48 25.33 0.48
N SER A 285 -14.36 25.97 0.13
CA SER A 285 -13.88 26.05 -1.26
C SER A 285 -13.26 24.76 -1.80
N GLU A 286 -13.08 23.74 -0.96
CA GLU A 286 -12.57 22.42 -1.34
C GLU A 286 -13.69 21.39 -1.52
N LEU A 287 -14.95 21.85 -1.48
CA LEU A 287 -16.15 21.06 -1.72
C LEU A 287 -16.91 21.59 -2.94
N ALA A 288 -17.47 20.68 -3.72
CA ALA A 288 -18.37 20.99 -4.81
C ALA A 288 -19.78 20.44 -4.55
N PRO A 289 -20.84 21.14 -4.99
CA PRO A 289 -22.20 20.61 -4.94
C PRO A 289 -22.36 19.40 -5.86
N ILE A 290 -23.34 18.56 -5.53
CA ILE A 290 -23.78 17.47 -6.41
C ILE A 290 -24.66 18.05 -7.51
N GLU A 291 -24.40 17.67 -8.76
CA GLU A 291 -25.27 17.99 -9.90
C GLU A 291 -26.57 17.20 -9.93
#